data_AF-A0A1Y2UCE9-F1
#
_entry.id   AF-A0A1Y2UCE9-F1
#
_cell.length_a   1.000
_cell.length_b   1.000
_cell.length_c   1.000
_cell.angle_alpha   90.00
_cell.angle_beta   90.00
_cell.angle_gamma   90.00
#
_symmetry.space_group_name_H-M   'P 1'
#
loop_
_entity.id
_entity.type
_entity.pdbx_description
1 polymer ?
#
loop_
_entity_poly.entity_id
_entity_poly.type
_entity_poly.pdbx_seq_one_letter_code
_entity_poly.pdbx_strand_id
1 'polypeptide(L)'
;ADKLRTQQELERLQAKYVGTGHPDTTSWEWRTNVARDTYSSLVGHPPQLAYISLAQNEPAAKVRAQLLRKMIQPCGPPPPRE
;
A
#
# COMPACT_ATOMS: atom_id res chain seq x y z
N ALA A 1 -19.44 -7.02 27.05
CA ALA A 1 -18.04 -7.41 27.31
C ALA A 1 -17.35 -7.91 26.02
N ASP A 2 -17.88 -8.95 25.36
CA ASP A 2 -17.20 -9.54 24.19
C ASP A 2 -17.04 -8.60 22.98
N LYS A 3 -18.08 -7.85 22.62
CA LYS A 3 -18.01 -6.88 21.50
C LYS A 3 -16.93 -5.81 21.68
N LEU A 4 -16.70 -5.37 22.92
CA LEU A 4 -15.66 -4.39 23.23
C LEU A 4 -14.27 -5.01 23.10
N ARG A 5 -14.11 -6.25 23.55
CA ARG A 5 -12.86 -7.01 23.41
C ARG A 5 -12.51 -7.25 21.94
N THR A 6 -13.50 -7.59 21.10
CA THR A 6 -13.28 -7.77 19.66
C THR A 6 -12.90 -6.46 18.97
N GLN A 7 -13.48 -5.34 19.39
CA GLN A 7 -13.14 -4.02 18.84
C GLN A 7 -11.71 -3.62 19.19
N GLN A 8 -11.31 -3.78 20.45
CA GLN A 8 -9.94 -3.51 20.90
C GLN A 8 -8.91 -4.39 20.17
N GLU A 9 -9.24 -5.65 19.92
CA GLU A 9 -8.37 -6.55 19.16
C GLU A 9 -8.24 -6.13 17.69
N LEU A 10 -9.34 -5.69 17.06
CA LEU A 10 -9.30 -5.14 15.70
C LEU A 10 -8.41 -3.90 15.62
N GLU A 11 -8.56 -2.95 16.54
CA GLU A 11 -7.73 -1.74 16.62
C GLU A 11 -6.24 -2.08 16.81
N ARG A 12 -5.95 -3.07 17.67
CA ARG A 12 -4.59 -3.59 17.86
C ARG A 12 -4.01 -4.17 16.57
N LEU A 13 -4.80 -4.93 15.81
CA LEU A 13 -4.38 -5.51 14.53
C LEU A 13 -4.18 -4.43 13.46
N GLN A 14 -5.06 -3.42 13.38
CA GLN A 14 -4.93 -2.29 12.47
C GLN A 14 -3.67 -1.46 12.74
N ALA A 15 -3.30 -1.29 14.02
CA ALA A 15 -2.06 -0.61 14.40
C ALA A 15 -0.80 -1.41 14.01
N LYS A 16 -0.86 -2.75 14.07
CA LYS A 16 0.27 -3.62 13.73
C LYS A 16 0.41 -3.86 12.23
N TYR A 17 -0.70 -4.06 11.53
CA TYR A 17 -0.78 -4.42 10.13
C TYR A 17 -1.48 -3.31 9.35
N VAL A 18 -0.67 -2.36 8.88
CA VAL A 18 -1.15 -1.25 8.05
C VAL A 18 -1.91 -1.80 6.85
N GLY A 19 -3.10 -1.25 6.59
CA GLY A 19 -3.97 -1.68 5.51
C GLY A 19 -5.07 -2.67 5.90
N THR A 20 -5.09 -3.14 7.16
CA THR A 20 -6.23 -3.89 7.71
C THR A 20 -7.50 -3.04 7.69
N GLY A 21 -8.52 -3.49 6.94
CA GLY A 21 -9.77 -2.75 6.75
C GLY A 21 -10.76 -2.84 7.92
N HIS A 22 -11.88 -2.15 7.77
CA HIS A 22 -13.10 -2.21 8.58
C HIS A 22 -14.32 -2.05 7.65
N PRO A 23 -15.56 -2.25 8.13
CA PRO A 23 -16.76 -2.17 7.29
C PRO A 23 -16.92 -0.86 6.51
N ASP A 24 -16.41 0.26 7.04
CA ASP A 24 -16.51 1.58 6.41
C ASP A 24 -15.26 1.95 5.60
N THR A 25 -14.34 1.01 5.36
CA THR A 25 -13.18 1.25 4.48
C THR A 25 -13.65 1.57 3.07
N THR A 26 -13.28 2.75 2.60
CA THR A 26 -13.68 3.25 1.28
C THR A 26 -12.94 2.51 0.15
N SER A 27 -13.53 2.50 -1.05
CA SER A 27 -12.87 1.98 -2.25
C SER A 27 -11.52 2.66 -2.55
N TRP A 28 -11.37 3.94 -2.18
CA TRP A 28 -10.12 4.67 -2.37
C TRP A 28 -9.04 4.22 -1.38
N GLU A 29 -9.38 4.04 -0.09
CA GLU A 29 -8.43 3.55 0.92
C GLU A 29 -7.93 2.15 0.58
N TRP A 30 -8.84 1.24 0.23
CA TRP A 30 -8.49 -0.13 -0.15
C TRP A 30 -7.55 -0.16 -1.35
N ARG A 31 -7.89 0.54 -2.45
CA ARG A 31 -7.04 0.59 -3.65
C ARG A 31 -5.68 1.21 -3.38
N THR A 32 -5.62 2.23 -2.50
CA THR A 32 -4.37 2.86 -2.11
C THR A 32 -3.46 1.88 -1.37
N ASN A 33 -4.00 1.07 -0.47
CA ASN A 33 -3.24 0.02 0.23
C ASN A 33 -2.74 -1.05 -0.75
N VAL A 34 -3.61 -1.58 -1.61
CA VAL A 34 -3.23 -2.58 -2.64
C VAL A 34 -2.11 -2.07 -3.55
N ALA A 35 -2.19 -0.80 -3.99
CA ALA A 35 -1.15 -0.21 -4.83
C ALA A 35 0.19 -0.08 -4.07
N ARG A 36 0.15 0.31 -2.80
CA ARG A 36 1.34 0.38 -1.94
C ARG A 36 1.97 -0.99 -1.71
N ASP A 37 1.17 -2.03 -1.47
CA ASP A 37 1.64 -3.41 -1.31
C ASP A 37 2.30 -3.94 -2.59
N THR A 38 1.72 -3.58 -3.74
CA THR A 38 2.28 -3.90 -5.06
C THR A 38 3.65 -3.23 -5.22
N TYR A 39 3.76 -1.91 -5.00
CA TYR A 39 5.04 -1.21 -5.13
C TYR A 39 6.10 -1.70 -4.12
N SER A 40 5.68 -2.00 -2.88
CA SER A 40 6.54 -2.60 -1.87
C SER A 40 7.12 -3.93 -2.36
N SER A 41 6.28 -4.81 -2.91
CA SER A 41 6.70 -6.10 -3.46
C SER A 41 7.66 -5.94 -4.64
N LEU A 42 7.35 -5.04 -5.58
CA LEU A 42 8.21 -4.77 -6.74
C LEU A 42 9.60 -4.26 -6.34
N VAL A 43 9.69 -3.44 -5.29
CA VAL A 43 10.96 -2.91 -4.78
C VAL A 43 11.70 -3.92 -3.91
N GLY A 44 10.97 -4.73 -3.14
CA GLY A 44 11.53 -5.69 -2.18
C GLY A 44 12.10 -6.96 -2.81
N HIS A 45 11.61 -7.36 -4.00
CA HIS A 45 12.09 -8.55 -4.69
C HIS A 45 13.06 -8.17 -5.82
N PRO A 46 14.37 -8.46 -5.70
CA PRO A 46 15.37 -8.10 -6.71
C PRO A 46 15.03 -8.55 -8.14
N PRO A 47 14.47 -9.76 -8.37
CA PRO A 47 14.08 -10.18 -9.72
C PRO A 47 12.98 -9.30 -10.34
N GLN A 48 12.00 -8.87 -9.54
CA GLN A 48 10.91 -8.00 -10.01
C GLN A 48 11.44 -6.60 -10.33
N LEU A 49 12.28 -6.04 -9.45
CA LEU A 49 12.91 -4.75 -9.69
C LEU A 49 13.79 -4.78 -10.95
N ALA A 50 14.58 -5.84 -11.13
CA ALA A 50 15.42 -6.02 -12.31
C ALA A 50 14.59 -6.14 -13.59
N TYR A 51 13.49 -6.89 -13.57
CA TYR A 51 12.57 -7.01 -14.71
C TYR A 51 12.01 -5.65 -15.14
N ILE A 52 11.55 -4.83 -14.19
CA ILE A 52 11.02 -3.50 -14.48
C ILE A 52 12.12 -2.54 -14.95
N SER A 53 13.29 -2.58 -14.31
CA SER A 53 14.46 -1.76 -14.67
C SER A 53 14.93 -2.04 -16.10
N LEU A 54 14.97 -3.31 -16.48
CA LEU A 54 15.29 -3.73 -17.85
C LEU A 54 14.23 -3.25 -18.84
N ALA A 55 12.94 -3.45 -18.53
CA ALA A 55 11.85 -3.04 -19.41
C ALA A 55 11.79 -1.52 -19.64
N GLN A 56 12.18 -0.73 -18.64
CA GLN A 56 12.23 0.74 -18.74
C GLN A 56 13.57 1.27 -19.27
N ASN A 57 14.58 0.42 -19.44
CA ASN A 57 15.95 0.81 -19.79
C ASN A 57 16.52 1.91 -18.87
N GLU A 58 16.30 1.76 -17.57
CA GLU A 58 16.71 2.75 -16.55
C GLU A 58 17.45 2.04 -15.40
N PRO A 59 18.42 2.69 -14.73
CA PRO A 59 19.14 2.08 -13.62
C PRO A 59 18.21 1.63 -12.49
N ALA A 60 18.46 0.45 -11.92
CA ALA A 60 17.61 -0.12 -10.86
C ALA A 60 17.43 0.82 -9.65
N ALA A 61 18.46 1.60 -9.31
CA ALA A 61 18.37 2.61 -8.25
C ALA A 61 17.36 3.73 -8.56
N LYS A 62 17.29 4.16 -9.83
CA LYS A 62 16.34 5.19 -10.29
C LYS A 62 14.92 4.65 -10.29
N VAL A 63 14.71 3.45 -10.83
CA VAL A 63 13.39 2.79 -10.84
C VAL A 63 12.91 2.52 -9.41
N ARG A 64 13.77 2.06 -8.52
CA ARG A 64 13.46 1.90 -7.09
C ARG A 64 12.97 3.21 -6.47
N ALA A 65 13.68 4.32 -6.70
CA ALA A 65 13.28 5.62 -6.19
C ALA A 65 11.95 6.11 -6.80
N GLN A 66 11.69 5.82 -8.08
CA GLN A 66 10.42 6.15 -8.72
C GLN A 66 9.25 5.35 -8.14
N LEU A 67 9.41 4.04 -7.94
CA LEU A 67 8.37 3.19 -7.34
C LEU A 67 8.03 3.64 -5.91
N LEU A 68 9.04 3.98 -5.10
CA LEU A 68 8.83 4.52 -3.75
C LEU A 68 8.08 5.87 -3.77
N ARG A 69 8.40 6.77 -4.71
CA ARG A 69 7.68 8.05 -4.86
C ARG A 69 6.22 7.86 -5.26
N LYS A 70 5.91 6.86 -6.10
CA LYS A 70 4.53 6.52 -6.50
C LYS A 70 3.65 6.08 -5.32
N MET A 71 4.24 5.65 -4.19
CA MET A 71 3.48 5.22 -3.01
C MET A 71 2.78 6.37 -2.25
N ILE A 72 3.19 7.63 -2.48
CA ILE A 72 2.62 8.79 -1.78
C ILE A 72 1.11 8.88 -2.06
N GLN A 73 0.74 8.86 -3.34
CA GLN A 73 -0.64 9.04 -3.79
C GLN A 73 -0.92 8.20 -5.06
N PRO A 74 -0.91 6.86 -4.95
CA PRO A 74 -0.97 5.98 -6.11
C PRO A 74 -2.33 5.99 -6.82
N CYS A 75 -3.40 6.38 -6.11
CA CYS A 75 -4.77 6.40 -6.62
C CYS A 75 -5.33 7.82 -6.77
N GLY A 76 -4.47 8.84 -6.80
CA GLY A 76 -4.90 10.25 -6.84
C GLY A 76 -5.47 10.75 -5.50
N PRO A 77 -5.99 11.99 -5.46
CA PRO A 77 -6.60 12.56 -4.26
C PRO A 77 -7.78 11.74 -3.76
N PRO A 78 -7.96 11.65 -2.43
CA PRO A 78 -9.15 11.02 -1.88
C PRO A 78 -10.41 11.75 -2.37
N PRO A 79 -11.54 11.04 -2.50
CA PRO A 79 -12.81 11.70 -2.78
C PRO A 79 -13.15 12.71 -1.68
N PRO A 80 -13.95 13.74 -1.98
CA PRO A 80 -14.47 14.65 -0.96
C PRO A 80 -15.14 13.83 0.15
N ARG A 81 -14.86 14.17 1.41
CA ARG A 81 -15.62 13.63 2.53
C ARG A 81 -17.01 14.27 2.47
N GLU A 82 -18.06 13.45 2.51
CA GLU A 82 -19.43 13.93 2.79
C GLU A 82 -19.54 14.46 4.23
#